data_AF-A0A2G1NYJ6-F1
#
_entry.id   AF-A0A2G1NYJ6-F1
#
_cell.length_a   1.000
_cell.length_b   1.000
_cell.length_c   1.000
_cell.angle_alpha   90.00
_cell.angle_beta   90.00
_cell.angle_gamma   90.00
#
_symmetry.space_group_name_H-M   'P 1'
#
loop_
_entity.id
_entity.type
_entity.pdbx_description
1 polymer ?
#
loop_
_entity_poly.entity_id
_entity_poly.type
_entity_poly.pdbx_seq_one_letter_code
_entity_poly.pdbx_strand_id
1 'polypeptide(L)'
;MQIEMLSKKELVNLVLKKHNDLMDRYTQEHNEIGRHEGEFVEEIEREKRERSARHERKEVLEEKKKLLLYQAEMIQKRMFEALLQAETGETKEKLVKIERKLEEKYVNLKKTKNQTRVEMFFDEIKKELRELPENDKISRALNLIEIKFDGITASETELQSLSSVKTDETTRESRREIRGIGERKQWLERRIDRHKEALAHWENEQKNEEG
;
A
#
# COMPACT_ATOMS: atom_id res chain seq x y z
N MET A 1 65.28 21.14 -21.84
CA MET A 1 63.82 20.87 -21.97
C MET A 1 63.28 21.95 -22.90
N GLN A 2 63.09 21.64 -24.18
CA GLN A 2 62.51 22.58 -25.14
C GLN A 2 61.00 22.59 -24.94
N ILE A 3 60.43 23.78 -24.74
CA ILE A 3 58.98 23.99 -24.73
C ILE A 3 58.61 24.34 -26.18
N GLU A 4 58.05 23.38 -26.91
CA GLU A 4 57.44 23.67 -28.21
C GLU A 4 56.12 24.40 -27.97
N MET A 5 56.00 25.63 -28.50
CA MET A 5 54.75 26.37 -28.47
C MET A 5 53.87 25.90 -29.61
N LEU A 6 52.67 25.42 -29.27
CA LEU A 6 51.64 25.03 -30.23
C LEU A 6 51.21 26.23 -31.08
N SER A 7 50.92 25.97 -32.35
CA SER A 7 50.31 26.96 -33.24
C SER A 7 48.87 27.27 -32.80
N LYS A 8 48.37 28.45 -33.18
CA LYS A 8 46.99 28.87 -32.87
C LYS A 8 45.96 27.85 -33.38
N LYS A 9 46.18 27.27 -34.56
CA LYS A 9 45.33 26.20 -35.13
C LYS A 9 45.32 24.93 -34.27
N GLU A 10 46.48 24.49 -33.78
CA GLU A 10 46.58 23.33 -32.88
C GLU A 10 45.90 23.60 -31.54
N LEU A 11 46.01 24.82 -31.01
CA LEU A 11 45.32 25.24 -29.79
C LEU A 11 43.80 25.23 -29.97
N VAL A 12 43.28 25.79 -31.07
CA VAL A 12 41.85 25.79 -31.38
C VAL A 12 41.32 24.35 -31.53
N ASN A 13 42.04 23.48 -32.24
CA ASN A 13 41.67 22.06 -32.37
C ASN A 13 41.64 21.33 -31.03
N LEU A 14 42.59 21.60 -30.12
CA LEU A 14 42.61 21.03 -28.78
C LEU A 14 41.42 21.52 -27.93
N VAL A 15 41.07 22.80 -28.06
CA VAL A 15 39.90 23.38 -27.38
C VAL A 15 38.61 22.74 -27.90
N LEU A 16 38.42 22.65 -29.22
CA LEU A 16 37.26 21.99 -29.83
C LEU A 16 37.13 20.54 -29.38
N LYS A 17 38.23 19.77 -29.43
CA LYS A 17 38.26 18.38 -28.95
C LYS A 17 37.83 18.30 -27.48
N LYS A 18 38.37 19.17 -26.61
CA LYS A 18 38.03 19.20 -25.18
C LYS A 18 36.56 19.54 -24.93
N HIS A 19 35.98 20.48 -25.69
CA HIS A 19 34.58 20.83 -25.56
C HIS A 19 33.66 19.67 -26.02
N ASN A 20 34.02 18.98 -27.10
CA ASN A 20 33.33 17.77 -27.57
C ASN A 20 33.40 16.64 -26.53
N ASP A 21 34.59 16.31 -26.02
CA ASP A 21 34.78 15.25 -25.01
C ASP A 21 34.00 15.54 -23.70
N LEU A 22 33.82 16.81 -23.35
CA LEU A 22 33.01 17.21 -22.19
C LEU A 22 31.51 17.12 -22.49
N MET A 23 31.10 17.55 -23.68
CA MET A 23 29.70 17.47 -24.12
C MET A 23 29.22 16.03 -24.19
N ASP A 24 30.01 15.12 -24.76
CA ASP A 24 29.68 13.69 -24.86
C ASP A 24 29.50 13.08 -23.47
N ARG A 25 30.41 13.36 -22.53
CA ARG A 25 30.32 12.89 -21.15
C ARG A 25 29.07 13.43 -20.43
N TYR A 26 28.79 14.73 -20.54
CA TYR A 26 27.62 15.31 -19.90
C TYR A 26 26.31 14.79 -20.52
N THR A 27 26.29 14.58 -21.84
CA THR A 27 25.13 14.04 -22.54
C THR A 27 24.88 12.58 -22.16
N GLN A 28 25.93 11.77 -22.07
CA GLN A 28 25.86 10.40 -21.58
C GLN A 28 25.30 10.36 -20.16
N GLU A 29 25.86 11.15 -19.24
CA GLU A 29 25.40 11.21 -17.85
C GLU A 29 23.94 11.67 -17.76
N HIS A 30 23.55 12.66 -18.56
CA HIS A 30 22.18 13.15 -18.61
C HIS A 30 21.19 12.05 -19.04
N ASN A 31 21.56 11.24 -20.03
CA ASN A 31 20.73 10.14 -20.52
C ASN A 31 20.64 9.01 -19.48
N GLU A 32 21.74 8.66 -18.82
CA GLU A 32 21.77 7.67 -17.74
C GLU A 32 20.87 8.08 -16.57
N ILE A 33 20.96 9.35 -16.15
CA ILE A 33 20.08 9.90 -15.11
C ILE A 33 18.61 9.86 -15.55
N GLY A 34 18.31 10.15 -16.82
CA GLY A 34 16.95 10.05 -17.35
C GLY A 34 16.35 8.65 -17.28
N ARG A 35 17.17 7.60 -17.51
CA ARG A 35 16.74 6.21 -17.37
C ARG A 35 16.44 5.86 -15.90
N HIS A 36 17.34 6.24 -14.99
CA HIS A 36 17.14 6.00 -13.55
C HIS A 36 15.94 6.75 -12.99
N GLU A 37 15.68 7.98 -13.44
CA GLU A 37 14.46 8.71 -13.06
C GLU A 37 13.20 7.95 -13.48
N GLY A 38 13.17 7.36 -14.68
CA GLY A 38 12.07 6.51 -15.13
C GLY A 38 11.83 5.32 -14.19
N GLU A 39 12.90 4.62 -13.79
CA GLU A 39 12.84 3.50 -12.84
C GLU A 39 12.25 3.95 -11.49
N PHE A 40 12.66 5.09 -10.95
CA PHE A 40 12.13 5.63 -9.69
C PHE A 40 10.68 6.08 -9.78
N VAL A 41 10.28 6.69 -10.90
CA VAL A 41 8.88 7.10 -11.13
C VAL A 41 7.99 5.86 -11.21
N GLU A 42 8.40 4.83 -11.95
CA GLU A 42 7.68 3.56 -12.03
C GLU A 42 7.57 2.87 -10.67
N GLU A 43 8.63 2.88 -9.87
CA GLU A 43 8.66 2.37 -8.50
C GLU A 43 7.61 3.09 -7.63
N ILE A 44 7.62 4.43 -7.64
CA ILE A 44 6.66 5.24 -6.87
C ILE A 44 5.22 4.97 -7.31
N GLU A 45 4.97 4.87 -8.61
CA GLU A 45 3.63 4.58 -9.13
C GLU A 45 3.18 3.15 -8.80
N ARG A 46 4.09 2.17 -8.79
CA ARG A 46 3.80 0.82 -8.32
C ARG A 46 3.44 0.82 -6.84
N GLU A 47 4.24 1.47 -5.99
CA GLU A 47 3.96 1.58 -4.56
C GLU A 47 2.65 2.33 -4.26
N LYS A 48 2.31 3.36 -5.04
CA LYS A 48 1.02 4.06 -4.92
C LYS A 48 -0.14 3.12 -5.22
N ARG A 49 -0.06 2.36 -6.31
CA ARG A 49 -1.07 1.37 -6.69
C ARG A 49 -1.22 0.29 -5.63
N GLU A 50 -0.11 -0.24 -5.12
CA GLU A 50 -0.15 -1.23 -4.03
C GLU A 50 -0.78 -0.66 -2.76
N ARG A 51 -0.44 0.57 -2.37
CA ARG A 51 -1.06 1.24 -1.22
C ARG A 51 -2.56 1.41 -1.40
N SER A 52 -2.99 1.86 -2.57
CA SER A 52 -4.41 2.01 -2.89
C SER A 52 -5.13 0.66 -2.80
N ALA A 53 -4.58 -0.39 -3.40
CA ALA A 53 -5.17 -1.73 -3.38
C ALA A 53 -5.27 -2.29 -1.96
N ARG A 54 -4.25 -2.07 -1.12
CA ARG A 54 -4.29 -2.49 0.30
C ARG A 54 -5.32 -1.71 1.10
N HIS A 55 -5.45 -0.41 0.84
CA HIS A 55 -6.45 0.44 1.49
C HIS A 55 -7.86 -0.03 1.15
N GLU A 56 -8.15 -0.22 -0.14
CA GLU A 56 -9.43 -0.76 -0.61
C GLU A 56 -9.70 -2.14 -0.01
N ARG A 57 -8.68 -3.02 0.01
CA ARG A 57 -8.83 -4.34 0.61
C ARG A 57 -9.16 -4.27 2.10
N LYS A 58 -8.56 -3.34 2.82
CA LYS A 58 -8.84 -3.10 4.24
C LYS A 58 -10.30 -2.68 4.45
N GLU A 59 -10.80 -1.73 3.67
CA GLU A 59 -12.20 -1.28 3.74
C GLU A 59 -13.19 -2.43 3.47
N VAL A 60 -12.91 -3.23 2.43
CA VAL A 60 -13.73 -4.40 2.09
C VAL A 60 -13.76 -5.41 3.24
N LEU A 61 -12.62 -5.68 3.88
CA LEU A 61 -12.55 -6.61 5.00
C LEU A 61 -13.27 -6.09 6.25
N GLU A 62 -13.12 -4.80 6.56
CA GLU A 62 -13.82 -4.17 7.68
C GLU A 62 -15.34 -4.22 7.48
N GLU A 63 -15.83 -3.95 6.27
CA GLU A 63 -17.26 -4.02 5.96
C GLU A 63 -17.78 -5.46 5.97
N LYS A 64 -17.01 -6.40 5.39
CA LYS A 64 -17.32 -7.84 5.44
C LYS A 64 -17.49 -8.31 6.88
N LYS A 65 -16.62 -7.90 7.81
CA LYS A 65 -16.74 -8.25 9.24
C LYS A 65 -18.05 -7.75 9.84
N LYS A 66 -18.41 -6.48 9.60
CA LYS A 66 -19.68 -5.92 10.10
C LYS A 66 -20.88 -6.68 9.56
N LEU A 67 -20.87 -6.99 8.26
CA LEU A 67 -21.96 -7.72 7.61
C LEU A 67 -22.09 -9.14 8.17
N LEU A 68 -20.98 -9.87 8.33
CA LEU A 68 -21.00 -11.22 8.91
C LEU A 68 -21.51 -11.21 10.36
N LEU A 69 -21.10 -10.22 11.15
CA LEU A 69 -21.56 -10.06 12.52
C LEU A 69 -23.07 -9.76 12.58
N TYR A 70 -23.55 -8.87 11.72
CA TYR A 70 -24.97 -8.57 11.58
C TYR A 70 -25.76 -9.81 11.16
N GLN A 71 -25.26 -10.59 10.18
CA GLN A 71 -25.90 -11.83 9.76
C GLN A 71 -26.01 -12.85 10.89
N ALA A 72 -24.95 -13.02 11.68
CA ALA A 72 -24.95 -13.90 12.86
C ALA A 72 -26.00 -13.47 13.88
N GLU A 73 -26.08 -12.17 14.19
CA GLU A 73 -27.08 -11.60 15.09
C GLU A 73 -28.51 -11.83 14.57
N MET A 74 -28.75 -11.64 13.27
CA MET A 74 -30.06 -11.83 12.66
C MET A 74 -30.49 -13.30 12.62
N ILE A 75 -29.56 -14.23 12.37
CA ILE A 75 -29.84 -15.68 12.46
C ILE A 75 -30.23 -16.03 13.89
N GLN A 76 -29.49 -15.53 14.87
CA GLN A 76 -29.80 -15.76 16.28
C GLN A 76 -31.18 -15.21 16.65
N LYS A 77 -31.49 -13.95 16.33
CA LYS A 77 -32.80 -13.35 16.67
C LYS A 77 -33.96 -14.16 16.11
N ARG A 78 -33.89 -14.54 14.83
CA ARG A 78 -34.92 -15.38 14.19
C ARG A 78 -35.06 -16.75 14.85
N MET A 79 -33.95 -17.33 15.30
CA MET A 79 -33.95 -18.60 16.02
C MET A 79 -34.64 -18.46 17.38
N PHE A 80 -34.35 -17.40 18.15
CA PHE A 80 -35.00 -17.14 19.44
C PHE A 80 -36.48 -16.76 19.30
N GLU A 81 -36.85 -15.97 18.30
CA GLU A 81 -38.25 -15.68 17.97
C GLU A 81 -39.05 -16.98 17.77
N ALA A 82 -38.51 -17.94 17.02
CA ALA A 82 -39.15 -19.23 16.81
C ALA A 82 -39.23 -20.08 18.10
N LEU A 83 -38.18 -20.07 18.92
CA LEU A 83 -38.14 -20.82 20.18
C LEU A 83 -39.11 -20.26 21.22
N LEU A 84 -39.16 -18.94 21.37
CA LEU A 84 -40.04 -18.27 22.34
C LEU A 84 -41.53 -18.34 21.98
N GLN A 85 -41.84 -18.57 20.70
CA GLN A 85 -43.19 -18.87 20.24
C GLN A 85 -43.59 -20.33 20.52
N ALA A 86 -42.65 -21.26 20.43
CA ALA A 86 -42.91 -22.70 20.62
C ALA A 86 -42.92 -23.12 22.09
N GLU A 87 -42.08 -22.50 22.93
CA GLU A 87 -41.86 -22.91 24.32
C GLU A 87 -42.72 -22.13 25.32
N THR A 88 -43.04 -22.77 26.46
CA THR A 88 -43.83 -22.16 27.55
C THR A 88 -43.22 -22.47 28.92
N GLY A 89 -43.70 -21.78 29.97
CA GLY A 89 -43.27 -22.01 31.36
C GLY A 89 -41.79 -21.73 31.60
N GLU A 90 -41.16 -22.58 32.43
CA GLU A 90 -39.76 -22.40 32.88
C GLU A 90 -38.75 -22.43 31.72
N THR A 91 -39.01 -23.21 30.66
CA THR A 91 -38.16 -23.27 29.46
C THR A 91 -38.13 -21.92 28.75
N LYS A 92 -39.29 -21.28 28.61
CA LYS A 92 -39.38 -19.95 28.01
C LYS A 92 -38.60 -18.91 28.81
N GLU A 93 -38.71 -18.93 30.13
CA GLU A 93 -37.94 -18.02 30.99
C GLU A 93 -36.43 -18.22 30.88
N LYS A 94 -35.97 -19.48 30.76
CA LYS A 94 -34.55 -19.79 30.50
C LYS A 94 -34.09 -19.23 29.16
N LEU A 95 -34.88 -19.42 28.10
CA LEU A 95 -34.57 -18.89 26.77
C LEU A 95 -34.47 -17.37 26.75
N VAL A 96 -35.39 -16.66 27.41
CA VAL A 96 -35.32 -15.18 27.53
C VAL A 96 -34.04 -14.73 28.23
N LYS A 97 -33.60 -15.46 29.27
CA LYS A 97 -32.34 -15.15 29.96
C LYS A 97 -31.13 -15.36 29.06
N ILE A 98 -31.10 -16.44 28.28
CA ILE A 98 -30.02 -16.73 27.33
C ILE A 98 -30.00 -15.67 26.22
N GLU A 99 -31.16 -15.33 25.64
CA GLU A 99 -31.27 -14.31 24.60
C GLU A 99 -30.67 -12.97 25.07
N ARG A 100 -31.08 -12.49 26.25
CA ARG A 100 -30.57 -11.23 26.81
C ARG A 100 -29.05 -11.25 27.01
N LYS A 101 -28.49 -12.35 27.55
CA LYS A 101 -27.03 -12.49 27.69
C LYS A 101 -26.32 -12.42 26.34
N LEU A 102 -26.89 -13.06 25.32
CA LEU A 102 -26.32 -13.04 23.99
C LEU A 102 -26.38 -11.62 23.40
N GLU A 103 -27.50 -10.92 23.51
CA GLU A 103 -27.61 -9.51 23.07
C GLU A 103 -26.51 -8.63 23.68
N GLU A 104 -26.27 -8.75 25.00
CA GLU A 104 -25.18 -8.05 25.68
C GLU A 104 -23.80 -8.41 25.09
N LYS A 105 -23.55 -9.69 24.79
CA LYS A 105 -22.31 -10.13 24.14
C LYS A 105 -22.14 -9.55 22.75
N TYR A 106 -23.19 -9.51 21.92
CA TYR A 106 -23.12 -8.87 20.58
C TYR A 106 -22.87 -7.37 20.67
N VAL A 107 -23.46 -6.67 21.65
CA VAL A 107 -23.19 -5.25 21.90
C VAL A 107 -21.72 -5.03 22.27
N ASN A 108 -21.16 -5.87 23.13
CA ASN A 108 -19.75 -5.79 23.53
C ASN A 108 -18.80 -6.14 22.38
N LEU A 109 -19.16 -7.15 21.58
CA LEU A 109 -18.43 -7.59 20.40
C LEU A 109 -18.32 -6.48 19.35
N LYS A 110 -19.43 -5.76 19.07
CA LYS A 110 -19.44 -4.60 18.15
C LYS A 110 -18.51 -3.45 18.60
N LYS A 111 -18.29 -3.32 19.91
CA LYS A 111 -17.40 -2.29 20.50
C LYS A 111 -15.94 -2.73 20.58
N THR A 112 -15.68 -4.03 20.44
CA THR A 112 -14.37 -4.62 20.68
C THR A 112 -13.50 -4.50 19.44
N LYS A 113 -12.31 -3.91 19.62
CA LYS A 113 -11.27 -3.80 18.59
C LYS A 113 -10.10 -4.77 18.78
N ASN A 114 -10.09 -5.51 19.90
CA ASN A 114 -9.03 -6.46 20.23
C ASN A 114 -9.44 -7.86 19.78
N GLN A 115 -8.64 -8.48 18.91
CA GLN A 115 -8.96 -9.77 18.33
C GLN A 115 -9.06 -10.91 19.35
N THR A 116 -8.16 -10.97 20.33
CA THR A 116 -8.25 -11.98 21.40
C THR A 116 -9.57 -11.89 22.16
N ARG A 117 -10.05 -10.66 22.41
CA ARG A 117 -11.37 -10.46 23.03
C ARG A 117 -12.52 -10.84 22.09
N VAL A 118 -12.40 -10.59 20.79
CA VAL A 118 -13.39 -11.02 19.79
C VAL A 118 -13.55 -12.54 19.81
N GLU A 119 -12.44 -13.28 19.80
CA GLU A 119 -12.44 -14.75 19.88
C GLU A 119 -13.07 -15.26 21.18
N MET A 120 -12.71 -14.64 22.32
CA MET A 120 -13.35 -14.95 23.60
C MET A 120 -14.86 -14.75 23.56
N PHE A 121 -15.35 -13.65 22.98
CA PHE A 121 -16.79 -13.43 22.85
C PHE A 121 -17.47 -14.46 21.94
N PHE A 122 -16.81 -14.89 20.86
CA PHE A 122 -17.33 -15.97 20.02
C PHE A 122 -17.46 -17.29 20.79
N ASP A 123 -16.45 -17.64 21.58
CA ASP A 123 -16.49 -18.86 22.41
C ASP A 123 -17.58 -18.78 23.49
N GLU A 124 -17.75 -17.61 24.12
CA GLU A 124 -18.82 -17.38 25.07
C GLU A 124 -20.21 -17.46 24.42
N ILE A 125 -20.38 -16.91 23.22
CA ILE A 125 -21.63 -17.03 22.45
C ILE A 125 -21.90 -18.50 22.12
N LYS A 126 -20.90 -19.22 21.61
CA LYS A 126 -21.02 -20.67 21.34
C LYS A 126 -21.40 -21.45 22.59
N LYS A 127 -20.84 -21.11 23.75
CA LYS A 127 -21.17 -21.76 25.02
C LYS A 127 -22.62 -21.55 25.42
N GLU A 128 -23.11 -20.31 25.40
CA GLU A 128 -24.51 -19.99 25.73
C GLU A 128 -25.48 -20.65 24.74
N LEU A 129 -25.10 -20.71 23.46
CA LEU A 129 -25.89 -21.37 22.41
C LEU A 129 -25.99 -22.90 22.57
N ARG A 130 -25.03 -23.54 23.25
CA ARG A 130 -25.09 -24.98 23.58
C ARG A 130 -26.07 -25.31 24.71
N GLU A 131 -26.57 -24.31 25.44
CA GLU A 131 -27.61 -24.50 26.46
C GLU A 131 -29.02 -24.62 25.84
N LEU A 132 -29.14 -24.43 24.52
CA LEU A 132 -30.40 -24.54 23.79
C LEU A 132 -30.85 -26.00 23.65
N PRO A 133 -32.17 -26.27 23.58
CA PRO A 133 -32.69 -27.60 23.31
C PRO A 133 -32.11 -28.19 22.02
N GLU A 134 -31.84 -29.50 21.99
CA GLU A 134 -31.39 -30.15 20.76
C GLU A 134 -32.54 -30.21 19.73
N ASN A 135 -32.31 -29.59 18.57
CA ASN A 135 -33.26 -29.57 17.46
C ASN A 135 -32.50 -29.34 16.16
N ASP A 136 -32.79 -30.12 15.12
CA ASP A 136 -32.14 -30.00 13.80
C ASP A 136 -32.13 -28.58 13.22
N LYS A 137 -33.20 -27.81 13.44
CA LYS A 137 -33.27 -26.41 12.96
C LYS A 137 -32.34 -25.50 13.76
N ILE A 138 -32.23 -25.72 15.06
CA ILE A 138 -31.30 -25.00 15.95
C ILE A 138 -29.88 -25.36 15.56
N SER A 139 -29.54 -26.64 15.44
CA SER A 139 -28.20 -27.08 15.05
C SER A 139 -27.75 -26.50 13.70
N ARG A 140 -28.66 -26.38 12.72
CA ARG A 140 -28.37 -25.69 11.46
C ARG A 140 -28.12 -24.19 11.65
N ALA A 141 -28.94 -23.51 12.45
CA ALA A 141 -28.76 -22.09 12.74
C ALA A 141 -27.42 -21.83 13.47
N LEU A 142 -27.06 -22.70 14.42
CA LEU A 142 -25.78 -22.65 15.12
C LEU A 142 -24.61 -22.81 14.15
N ASN A 143 -24.63 -23.82 13.29
CA ASN A 143 -23.59 -24.01 12.27
C ASN A 143 -23.45 -22.78 11.35
N LEU A 144 -24.58 -22.19 10.93
CA LEU A 144 -24.54 -20.97 10.12
C LEU A 144 -23.89 -19.78 10.86
N ILE A 145 -24.16 -19.62 12.16
CA ILE A 145 -23.51 -18.61 13.01
C ILE A 145 -22.01 -18.87 13.12
N GLU A 146 -21.60 -20.12 13.34
CA GLU A 146 -20.18 -20.50 13.44
C GLU A 146 -19.43 -20.17 12.15
N ILE A 147 -20.00 -20.50 10.99
CA ILE A 147 -19.42 -20.12 9.68
C ILE A 147 -19.23 -18.60 9.55
N LYS A 148 -20.14 -17.79 10.12
CA LYS A 148 -19.96 -16.32 10.11
C LYS A 148 -18.81 -15.89 11.01
N PHE A 149 -18.66 -16.50 12.19
CA PHE A 149 -17.55 -16.21 13.10
C PHE A 149 -16.21 -16.60 12.47
N ASP A 150 -16.12 -17.76 11.83
CA ASP A 150 -14.91 -18.18 11.11
C ASP A 150 -14.57 -17.19 9.98
N GLY A 151 -15.58 -16.71 9.25
CA GLY A 151 -15.41 -15.67 8.24
C GLY A 151 -14.92 -14.34 8.80
N ILE A 152 -15.33 -13.97 10.02
CA ILE A 152 -14.84 -12.77 10.72
C ILE A 152 -13.38 -12.96 11.12
N THR A 153 -13.03 -14.10 11.72
CA THR A 153 -11.65 -14.43 12.12
C THR A 153 -10.72 -14.42 10.91
N ALA A 154 -11.11 -15.05 9.81
CA ALA A 154 -10.32 -15.04 8.57
C ALA A 154 -10.10 -13.61 8.03
N SER A 155 -11.13 -12.75 8.11
CA SER A 155 -11.01 -11.37 7.68
C SER A 155 -10.09 -10.56 8.61
N GLU A 156 -10.07 -10.85 9.91
CA GLU A 156 -9.14 -10.22 10.85
C GLU A 156 -7.69 -10.66 10.62
N THR A 157 -7.46 -11.95 10.43
CA THR A 157 -6.12 -12.47 10.13
C THR A 157 -5.54 -11.77 8.89
N GLU A 158 -6.37 -11.55 7.88
CA GLU A 158 -5.96 -10.82 6.69
C GLU A 158 -5.68 -9.33 7.00
N LEU A 159 -6.53 -8.65 7.77
CA LEU A 159 -6.30 -7.26 8.21
C LEU A 159 -4.98 -7.10 8.98
N GLN A 160 -4.61 -8.05 9.83
CA GLN A 160 -3.33 -8.05 10.55
C GLN A 160 -2.15 -8.23 9.61
N SER A 161 -2.28 -9.08 8.58
CA SER A 161 -1.23 -9.24 7.57
C SER A 161 -0.99 -7.94 6.80
N LEU A 162 -2.05 -7.19 6.47
CA LEU A 162 -1.97 -5.93 5.73
C LEU A 162 -1.32 -4.79 6.54
N SER A 163 -1.44 -4.80 7.87
CA SER A 163 -0.85 -3.75 8.73
C SER A 163 0.64 -3.95 9.02
N SER A 164 1.17 -5.16 8.80
CA SER A 164 2.56 -5.51 9.10
C SER A 164 3.59 -5.06 8.05
N VAL A 165 3.14 -4.61 6.87
CA VAL A 165 4.05 -4.26 5.78
C VAL A 165 4.54 -2.82 5.93
N LYS A 166 5.82 -2.66 6.28
CA LYS A 166 6.51 -1.36 6.36
C LYS A 166 6.63 -0.74 4.96
N THR A 167 5.76 0.20 4.61
CA THR A 167 5.77 0.88 3.30
C THR A 167 6.41 2.27 3.29
N ASP A 168 6.76 2.83 4.45
CA ASP A 168 7.12 4.25 4.51
C ASP A 168 8.61 4.56 4.30
N GLU A 169 9.51 3.60 4.54
CA GLU A 169 10.96 3.84 4.42
C GLU A 169 11.38 3.96 2.94
N THR A 170 10.96 3.01 2.09
CA THR A 170 11.33 2.96 0.66
C THR A 170 10.82 4.16 -0.11
N THR A 171 9.56 4.58 0.10
CA THR A 171 9.00 5.77 -0.56
C THR A 171 9.78 7.04 -0.18
N ARG A 172 10.31 7.14 1.04
CA ARG A 172 11.01 8.35 1.52
C ARG A 172 12.39 8.47 0.90
N GLU A 173 13.08 7.34 0.72
CA GLU A 173 14.38 7.28 0.08
C GLU A 173 14.27 7.58 -1.42
N SER A 174 13.38 6.89 -2.15
CA SER A 174 13.12 7.16 -3.57
C SER A 174 12.69 8.60 -3.84
N ARG A 175 11.90 9.22 -2.95
CA ARG A 175 11.53 10.64 -3.09
C ARG A 175 12.69 11.62 -2.86
N ARG A 176 13.67 11.27 -2.01
CA ARG A 176 14.89 12.09 -1.83
C ARG A 176 15.79 11.97 -3.04
N GLU A 177 15.95 10.77 -3.59
CA GLU A 177 16.79 10.51 -4.75
C GLU A 177 16.27 11.23 -6.00
N ILE A 178 14.95 11.23 -6.26
CA ILE A 178 14.34 11.98 -7.37
C ILE A 178 14.64 13.49 -7.29
N ARG A 179 14.63 14.08 -6.09
CA ARG A 179 14.93 15.51 -5.93
C ARG A 179 16.37 15.83 -6.31
N GLY A 180 17.32 15.01 -5.88
CA GLY A 180 18.73 15.17 -6.23
C GLY A 180 18.99 14.97 -7.73
N ILE A 181 18.26 14.05 -8.36
CA ILE A 181 18.29 13.80 -9.81
C ILE A 181 17.86 15.04 -10.60
N GLY A 182 16.77 15.70 -10.20
CA GLY A 182 16.27 16.89 -10.88
C GLY A 182 17.27 18.05 -10.88
N GLU A 183 17.91 18.31 -9.74
CA GLU A 183 18.96 19.34 -9.63
C GLU A 183 20.18 19.04 -10.51
N ARG A 184 20.58 17.75 -10.58
CA ARG A 184 21.71 17.31 -11.41
C ARG A 184 21.40 17.42 -12.90
N LYS A 185 20.20 17.04 -13.34
CA LYS A 185 19.75 17.20 -14.74
C LYS A 185 19.81 18.66 -15.18
N GLN A 186 19.24 19.56 -14.38
CA GLN A 186 19.25 20.99 -14.71
C GLN A 186 20.68 21.58 -14.73
N TRP A 187 21.58 21.04 -13.92
CA TRP A 187 23.00 21.40 -13.98
C TRP A 187 23.66 20.90 -15.27
N LEU A 188 23.38 19.67 -15.69
CA LEU A 188 23.91 19.06 -16.92
C LEU A 188 23.40 19.77 -18.17
N GLU A 189 22.11 20.08 -18.25
CA GLU A 189 21.51 20.85 -19.36
C GLU A 189 22.22 22.19 -19.55
N ARG A 190 22.35 22.98 -18.47
CA ARG A 190 23.08 24.26 -18.50
C ARG A 190 24.53 24.12 -18.92
N ARG A 191 25.19 23.00 -18.57
CA ARG A 191 26.57 22.74 -18.98
C ARG A 191 26.66 22.38 -20.46
N ILE A 192 25.79 21.48 -20.93
CA ILE A 192 25.71 21.09 -22.34
C ILE A 192 25.49 22.34 -23.21
N ASP A 193 24.54 23.21 -22.84
CA ASP A 193 24.26 24.43 -23.61
C ASP A 193 25.45 25.39 -23.67
N ARG A 194 26.13 25.62 -22.54
CA ARG A 194 27.38 26.42 -22.52
C ARG A 194 28.48 25.82 -23.38
N HIS A 195 28.59 24.48 -23.42
CA HIS A 195 29.58 23.81 -24.26
C HIS A 195 29.23 23.92 -25.75
N LYS A 196 27.94 23.88 -26.12
CA LYS A 196 27.48 24.14 -27.49
C LYS A 196 27.77 25.57 -27.93
N GLU A 197 27.50 26.56 -27.09
CA GLU A 197 27.81 27.98 -27.36
C GLU A 197 29.31 28.18 -27.58
N ALA A 198 30.14 27.58 -26.72
CA ALA A 198 31.59 27.65 -26.86
C ALA A 198 32.10 26.95 -28.13
N LEU A 199 31.56 25.78 -28.48
CA LEU A 199 31.89 25.09 -29.73
C LEU A 199 31.57 25.97 -30.94
N ALA A 200 30.37 26.54 -31.00
CA ALA A 200 29.96 27.43 -32.09
C ALA A 200 30.90 28.64 -32.22
N HIS A 201 31.35 29.22 -31.11
CA HIS A 201 32.34 30.29 -31.11
C HIS A 201 33.69 29.85 -31.68
N TRP A 202 34.25 28.72 -31.20
CA TRP A 202 35.56 28.24 -31.63
C TRP A 202 35.57 27.69 -33.06
N GLU A 203 34.47 27.10 -33.52
CA GLU A 203 34.29 26.69 -34.92
C GLU A 203 34.23 27.89 -35.87
N ASN A 204 33.63 29.00 -35.43
CA ASN A 204 33.63 30.25 -36.20
C ASN A 204 35.02 30.90 -36.24
N GLU A 205 35.75 30.91 -35.12
CA GLU A 205 37.16 31.34 -35.08
C GLU A 205 38.04 30.49 -36.01
N GLN A 206 37.83 29.18 -36.05
CA GLN A 206 38.56 28.28 -36.96
C GLN A 206 38.29 28.59 -38.44
N LYS A 207 37.02 28.87 -38.81
CA LYS A 207 36.63 29.21 -40.19
C LYS A 207 37.18 30.57 -40.63
N ASN A 208 37.27 31.54 -39.72
CA ASN A 208 37.81 32.87 -40.01
C ASN A 208 39.34 32.86 -40.22
N GLU A 209 40.03 31.79 -39.85
CA GLU A 209 41.47 31.62 -40.11
C GLU A 209 41.80 30.85 -41.40
N GLU A 210 40.83 30.13 -41.96
CA GLU A 210 40.99 29.34 -43.19
C GLU A 210 40.61 30.13 -44.47
N GLY A 211 40.08 31.35 -44.33
CA GLY A 211 39.78 32.30 -45.42
C GLY A 211 40.79 33.42 -45.50
#